data_AF-A0A970X2P6-F1
#
_entry.id   AF-A0A970X2P6-F1
#
_cell.length_a   1.000
_cell.length_b   1.000
_cell.length_c   1.000
_cell.angle_alpha   90.00
_cell.angle_beta   90.00
_cell.angle_gamma   90.00
#
_symmetry.space_group_name_H-M   'P 1'
#
loop_
_entity.id
_entity.type
_entity.pdbx_description
1 polymer ?
#
loop_
_entity_poly.entity_id
_entity_poly.type
_entity_poly.pdbx_seq_one_letter_code
_entity_poly.pdbx_strand_id
1 'polypeptide(L)'
;ELFDKFFLTSLRIVAAGFLIWYLYRLCRKPESRLGYCITIALVIAGAIGNIIDCLFYGLIFDHSFGQIATLFPAGGGYGSFFYGKVVDMFFFPLIDTYWPDWMPFVGGDHFLFFRPVFNLADSAITCSVILLLLFYRKDLSDLLEPKSTKSTSKETPAEP
;
A
#
# COMPACT_ATOMS: atom_id res chain seq x y z
N GLU A 1 -2.10 9.11 -20.65
CA GLU A 1 -2.52 7.75 -20.24
C GLU A 1 -1.35 6.77 -20.07
N LEU A 2 -0.61 6.39 -21.13
CA LEU A 2 0.52 5.46 -20.99
C LEU A 2 1.63 6.02 -20.09
N PHE A 3 2.05 7.26 -20.33
CA PHE A 3 3.09 7.93 -19.54
C PHE A 3 2.72 8.02 -18.06
N ASP A 4 1.45 8.33 -17.75
CA ASP A 4 0.96 8.43 -16.38
C ASP A 4 1.01 7.07 -15.67
N LYS A 5 0.62 5.99 -16.36
CA LYS A 5 0.65 4.64 -15.80
C LYS A 5 2.07 4.14 -15.55
N PHE A 6 2.99 4.37 -16.49
CA PHE A 6 4.40 4.04 -16.30
C PHE A 6 5.02 4.87 -15.17
N PHE A 7 4.75 6.17 -15.13
CA PHE A 7 5.26 7.06 -14.10
C PHE A 7 4.81 6.63 -12.69
N LEU A 8 3.52 6.32 -12.51
CA LEU A 8 2.99 5.84 -11.24
C LEU A 8 3.62 4.51 -10.80
N THR A 9 3.81 3.57 -11.72
CA THR A 9 4.47 2.29 -11.43
C THR A 9 5.96 2.48 -11.13
N SER A 10 6.67 3.31 -11.89
CA SER A 10 8.08 3.63 -11.65
C SER A 10 8.29 4.32 -10.31
N LEU A 11 7.42 5.27 -9.94
CA LEU A 11 7.46 5.92 -8.63
C LEU A 11 7.29 4.90 -7.50
N ARG A 12 6.35 3.95 -7.63
CA ARG A 12 6.17 2.87 -6.65
C ARG A 12 7.43 2.02 -6.51
N ILE A 13 8.09 1.66 -7.63
CA ILE A 13 9.33 0.88 -7.61
C ILE A 13 10.44 1.64 -6.89
N VAL A 14 10.62 2.94 -7.20
CA VAL A 14 11.63 3.78 -6.53
C VAL A 14 11.33 3.91 -5.04
N ALA A 15 10.07 4.16 -4.66
CA ALA A 15 9.65 4.25 -3.26
C ALA A 15 9.85 2.94 -2.50
N ALA A 16 9.50 1.79 -3.11
CA ALA A 16 9.76 0.46 -2.53
C ALA A 16 11.27 0.21 -2.36
N GLY A 17 12.09 0.57 -3.34
CA GLY A 17 13.55 0.49 -3.25
C GLY A 17 14.12 1.33 -2.09
N PHE A 18 13.64 2.56 -1.93
CA PHE A 18 14.00 3.41 -0.79
C PHE A 18 13.59 2.80 0.55
N LEU A 19 12.38 2.27 0.65
CA LEU A 19 11.89 1.61 1.88
C LEU A 19 12.70 0.35 2.22
N ILE A 20 13.06 -0.47 1.23
CA ILE A 20 13.92 -1.64 1.41
C ILE A 20 15.29 -1.21 1.92
N TRP A 21 15.90 -0.19 1.31
CA TRP A 21 17.18 0.36 1.77
C TRP A 21 17.07 0.91 3.20
N TYR A 22 15.97 1.60 3.52
CA TYR A 22 15.70 2.11 4.86
C TYR A 22 15.56 0.98 5.89
N LEU A 23 14.78 -0.06 5.57
CA LEU A 23 14.63 -1.25 6.42
C LEU A 23 15.98 -1.95 6.64
N TYR A 24 16.78 -2.11 5.59
CA TYR A 24 18.13 -2.67 5.70
C TYR A 24 19.00 -1.88 6.67
N ARG A 25 18.99 -0.54 6.56
CA ARG A 25 19.74 0.33 7.48
C ARG A 25 19.19 0.26 8.91
N LEU A 26 17.87 0.14 9.08
CA LEU A 26 17.21 0.04 10.36
C LEU A 26 17.55 -1.26 11.08
N CYS A 27 17.54 -2.40 10.39
CA CYS A 27 17.89 -3.71 10.95
C CYS A 27 19.34 -3.80 11.42
N ARG A 28 20.24 -2.93 10.93
CA ARG A 28 21.64 -2.87 11.36
C ARG A 28 21.87 -1.99 12.60
N LYS A 29 20.85 -1.28 13.08
CA LYS A 29 20.93 -0.52 14.33
C LYS A 29 20.52 -1.42 15.50
N PRO A 30 21.34 -1.54 16.56
CA PRO A 30 21.05 -2.40 17.70
C PRO A 30 19.86 -1.92 18.55
N GLU A 31 19.51 -0.63 18.47
CA GLU A 31 18.39 -0.03 19.20
C GLU A 31 17.03 -0.20 18.50
N SER A 32 17.01 -0.80 17.31
CA SER A 32 15.79 -0.95 16.53
C SER A 32 14.83 -1.95 17.15
N ARG A 33 13.60 -1.48 17.41
CA ARG A 33 12.51 -2.35 17.88
C ARG A 33 12.06 -3.27 16.77
N LEU A 34 12.06 -4.58 17.03
CA LEU A 34 11.64 -5.61 16.06
C LEU A 34 10.28 -5.28 15.42
N GLY A 35 9.29 -4.89 16.23
CA GLY A 35 7.96 -4.60 15.72
C GLY A 35 7.90 -3.38 14.78
N TYR A 36 8.78 -2.38 14.96
CA TYR A 36 8.90 -1.28 14.01
C TYR A 36 9.45 -1.79 12.66
N CYS A 37 10.48 -2.64 12.68
CA CYS A 37 10.98 -3.30 11.46
C CYS A 37 9.88 -4.13 10.77
N ILE A 38 9.05 -4.85 11.52
CA ILE A 38 7.93 -5.64 10.98
C ILE A 38 6.91 -4.72 10.29
N THR A 39 6.56 -3.56 10.88
CA THR A 39 5.65 -2.62 10.21
C THR A 39 6.22 -2.13 8.87
N ILE A 40 7.48 -1.67 8.85
CA ILE A 40 8.12 -1.24 7.60
C ILE A 40 8.17 -2.38 6.57
N ALA A 41 8.45 -3.62 7.01
CA ALA A 41 8.43 -4.81 6.15
C ALA A 41 7.04 -5.09 5.56
N LEU A 42 5.95 -4.90 6.32
CA LEU A 42 4.58 -5.02 5.84
C LEU A 42 4.25 -3.99 4.76
N VAL A 43 4.66 -2.73 4.91
CA VAL A 43 4.52 -1.70 3.86
C VAL A 43 5.23 -2.13 2.58
N ILE A 44 6.48 -2.59 2.72
CA ILE A 44 7.30 -3.06 1.59
C ILE A 44 6.63 -4.25 0.91
N ALA A 45 6.17 -5.24 1.67
CA ALA A 45 5.51 -6.42 1.13
C ALA A 45 4.26 -6.06 0.32
N GLY A 46 3.41 -5.16 0.83
CA GLY A 46 2.25 -4.67 0.08
C GLY A 46 2.63 -3.87 -1.16
N ALA A 47 3.62 -2.99 -1.07
CA ALA A 47 4.12 -2.22 -2.22
C ALA A 47 4.67 -3.14 -3.32
N ILE A 48 5.45 -4.17 -2.96
CA ILE A 48 5.97 -5.17 -3.89
C ILE A 48 4.83 -5.98 -4.51
N GLY A 49 3.83 -6.40 -3.74
CA GLY A 49 2.65 -7.11 -4.27
C GLY A 49 1.97 -6.30 -5.38
N ASN A 50 1.66 -5.02 -5.11
CA ASN A 50 1.07 -4.14 -6.10
C ASN A 50 1.97 -3.89 -7.34
N ILE A 51 3.29 -3.94 -7.19
CA ILE A 51 4.23 -3.87 -8.32
C ILE A 51 4.16 -5.16 -9.15
N ILE A 52 4.21 -6.33 -8.51
CA ILE A 52 4.13 -7.64 -9.19
C ILE A 52 2.83 -7.73 -10.00
N ASP A 53 1.71 -7.29 -9.44
CA ASP A 53 0.42 -7.26 -10.13
C ASP A 53 0.48 -6.43 -11.41
N CYS A 54 1.08 -5.23 -11.34
CA CYS A 54 1.24 -4.36 -12.50
C CYS A 54 2.20 -4.93 -13.57
N LEU A 55 3.22 -5.67 -13.16
CA LEU A 55 4.24 -6.20 -14.07
C LEU A 55 3.80 -7.49 -14.78
N PHE A 56 3.20 -8.42 -14.05
CA PHE A 56 3.04 -9.80 -14.49
C PHE A 56 1.61 -10.24 -14.74
N TYR A 57 0.60 -9.65 -14.07
CA TYR A 57 -0.76 -10.19 -14.20
C TYR A 57 -1.33 -10.02 -15.60
N GLY A 58 -0.92 -8.98 -16.34
CA GLY A 58 -1.26 -8.83 -17.76
C GLY A 58 -0.80 -10.00 -18.61
N LEU A 59 0.34 -10.61 -18.28
CA LEU A 59 0.92 -11.73 -19.03
C LEU A 59 0.31 -13.08 -18.64
N ILE A 60 -0.03 -13.24 -17.35
CA ILE A 60 -0.35 -14.54 -16.75
C ILE A 60 -1.86 -14.83 -16.78
N PHE A 61 -2.70 -13.80 -16.65
CA PHE A 61 -4.15 -13.96 -16.56
C PHE A 61 -4.85 -13.45 -17.81
N ASP A 62 -6.05 -13.95 -18.10
CA ASP A 62 -6.98 -13.30 -19.02
C ASP A 62 -7.81 -12.21 -18.30
N HIS A 63 -8.69 -11.55 -19.06
CA HIS A 63 -9.53 -10.50 -18.54
C HIS A 63 -10.68 -11.08 -17.69
N SER A 64 -11.01 -10.44 -16.58
CA SER A 64 -12.08 -10.84 -15.67
C SER A 64 -13.41 -10.10 -15.90
N PHE A 65 -13.64 -9.52 -17.08
CA PHE A 65 -14.90 -8.84 -17.39
C PHE A 65 -16.02 -9.87 -17.63
N GLY A 66 -16.86 -10.09 -16.63
CA GLY A 66 -17.99 -11.03 -16.73
C GLY A 66 -17.59 -12.51 -16.71
N GLN A 67 -16.32 -12.81 -16.44
CA GLN A 67 -15.79 -14.16 -16.31
C GLN A 67 -14.73 -14.24 -15.22
N ILE A 68 -14.47 -15.46 -14.71
CA ILE A 68 -13.40 -15.71 -13.75
C ILE A 68 -12.08 -15.72 -14.51
N ALA A 69 -11.09 -14.99 -13.99
CA ALA A 69 -9.77 -14.92 -14.61
C ALA A 69 -9.12 -16.32 -14.65
N THR A 70 -8.67 -16.74 -15.83
CA THR A 70 -7.99 -18.02 -16.05
C THR A 70 -6.48 -17.83 -16.03
N LEU A 71 -5.77 -18.71 -15.32
CA LEU A 71 -4.31 -18.73 -15.28
C LEU A 71 -3.76 -19.40 -16.55
N PHE A 72 -2.82 -18.76 -17.24
CA PHE A 72 -2.21 -19.22 -18.50
C PHE A 72 -3.24 -19.60 -19.58
N PRO A 73 -4.06 -18.64 -20.03
CA PRO A 73 -5.01 -18.86 -21.12
C PRO A 73 -4.28 -19.27 -22.41
N ALA A 74 -4.89 -20.16 -23.19
CA ALA A 74 -4.31 -20.64 -24.45
C ALA A 74 -4.06 -19.51 -25.48
N GLY A 75 -4.80 -18.39 -25.36
CA GLY A 75 -4.64 -17.19 -26.19
C GLY A 75 -3.61 -16.17 -25.69
N GLY A 76 -2.90 -16.45 -24.59
CA GLY A 76 -2.03 -15.49 -23.91
C GLY A 76 -2.80 -14.53 -22.98
N GLY A 77 -2.07 -13.86 -22.08
CA GLY A 77 -2.69 -12.96 -21.10
C GLY A 77 -3.34 -11.71 -21.71
N TYR A 78 -4.13 -10.99 -20.91
CA TYR A 78 -4.88 -9.81 -21.36
C TYR A 78 -4.01 -8.59 -21.72
N GLY A 79 -2.70 -8.63 -21.47
CA GLY A 79 -1.78 -7.53 -21.77
C GLY A 79 -0.31 -7.95 -21.79
N SER A 80 0.54 -7.02 -22.20
CA SER A 80 2.00 -7.20 -22.19
C SER A 80 2.63 -6.91 -20.82
N PHE A 81 3.92 -7.22 -20.69
CA PHE A 81 4.73 -6.88 -19.51
C PHE A 81 4.60 -5.38 -19.17
N PHE A 82 4.42 -5.02 -17.89
CA PHE A 82 4.08 -3.65 -17.38
C PHE A 82 2.65 -3.15 -17.63
N TYR A 83 1.82 -3.87 -18.39
CA TYR A 83 0.44 -3.45 -18.67
C TYR A 83 -0.61 -4.09 -17.77
N GLY A 84 -0.17 -4.91 -16.81
CA GLY A 84 -1.03 -5.46 -15.77
C GLY A 84 -1.80 -4.36 -15.03
N LYS A 85 -2.97 -4.75 -14.51
CA LYS A 85 -3.75 -3.96 -13.57
C LYS A 85 -3.55 -4.54 -12.18
N VAL A 86 -3.64 -3.69 -11.16
CA VAL A 86 -3.76 -4.15 -9.78
C VAL A 86 -5.07 -4.94 -9.68
N VAL A 87 -4.99 -6.16 -9.16
CA VAL A 87 -6.16 -7.03 -9.04
C VAL A 87 -6.77 -6.86 -7.66
N ASP A 88 -7.98 -6.35 -7.61
CA ASP A 88 -8.72 -6.29 -6.35
C ASP A 88 -9.40 -7.65 -6.12
N MET A 89 -9.00 -8.36 -5.07
CA MET A 89 -9.41 -9.75 -4.83
C MET A 89 -10.68 -9.87 -4.01
N PHE A 90 -10.91 -8.94 -3.08
CA PHE A 90 -11.99 -9.02 -2.11
C PHE A 90 -13.00 -7.90 -2.30
N PHE A 91 -14.25 -8.26 -2.55
CA PHE A 91 -15.37 -7.34 -2.66
C PHE A 91 -16.27 -7.46 -1.43
N PHE A 92 -16.35 -6.40 -0.61
CA PHE A 92 -17.15 -6.40 0.62
C PHE A 92 -18.20 -5.28 0.61
N PRO A 93 -19.44 -5.53 0.15
CA PRO A 93 -20.51 -4.56 0.29
C PRO A 93 -20.94 -4.47 1.78
N LEU A 94 -20.85 -3.28 2.39
CA LEU A 94 -21.19 -3.12 3.82
C LEU A 94 -22.71 -3.05 4.07
N ILE A 95 -23.47 -2.42 3.18
CA ILE A 95 -24.94 -2.43 3.24
C ILE A 95 -25.46 -2.71 1.84
N ASP A 96 -26.19 -3.81 1.71
CA ASP A 96 -26.86 -4.22 0.49
C ASP A 96 -28.36 -4.38 0.81
N THR A 97 -29.14 -3.37 0.49
CA THR A 97 -30.57 -3.34 0.83
C THR A 97 -31.36 -2.51 -0.16
N TYR A 98 -32.68 -2.60 -0.13
CA TYR A 98 -33.56 -1.76 -0.93
C TYR A 98 -34.06 -0.60 -0.08
N TRP A 99 -34.14 0.60 -0.67
CA TRP A 99 -34.83 1.70 -0.03
C TRP A 99 -36.30 1.31 0.19
N PRO A 100 -36.86 1.59 1.38
CA PRO A 100 -38.25 1.25 1.64
C PRO A 100 -39.18 2.08 0.75
N ASP A 101 -40.26 1.47 0.26
CA ASP A 101 -41.17 2.04 -0.75
C ASP A 101 -41.81 3.38 -0.36
N TRP A 102 -41.86 3.67 0.95
CA TRP A 102 -42.41 4.92 1.48
C TRP A 102 -41.47 6.12 1.34
N MET A 103 -40.20 5.92 0.99
CA MET A 103 -39.20 6.98 0.85
C MET A 103 -39.46 7.79 -0.44
N PRO A 104 -39.69 9.11 -0.36
CA PRO A 104 -39.87 9.91 -1.57
C PRO A 104 -38.57 9.94 -2.39
N PHE A 105 -38.71 9.94 -3.72
CA PHE A 105 -37.63 10.01 -4.74
C PHE A 105 -36.77 8.76 -4.95
N VAL A 106 -36.47 7.96 -3.92
CA VAL A 106 -35.59 6.78 -4.01
C VAL A 106 -36.23 5.47 -3.52
N GLY A 107 -37.51 5.51 -3.13
CA GLY A 107 -38.23 4.32 -2.64
C GLY A 107 -38.27 3.20 -3.68
N GLY A 108 -37.90 1.99 -3.25
CA GLY A 108 -37.78 0.81 -4.11
C GLY A 108 -36.43 0.66 -4.82
N ASP A 109 -35.55 1.68 -4.81
CA ASP A 109 -34.24 1.58 -5.45
C ASP A 109 -33.26 0.73 -4.63
N HIS A 110 -32.40 0.01 -5.34
CA HIS A 110 -31.34 -0.79 -4.74
C HIS A 110 -30.24 0.12 -4.14
N PHE A 111 -30.10 0.09 -2.82
CA PHE A 111 -29.10 0.82 -2.07
C PHE A 111 -27.91 -0.05 -1.72
N LEU A 112 -26.77 0.27 -2.32
CA LEU A 112 -25.50 -0.38 -2.02
C LEU A 112 -24.54 0.64 -1.41
N PHE A 113 -24.46 0.67 -0.07
CA PHE A 113 -23.55 1.56 0.65
C PHE A 113 -22.19 0.90 0.81
N PHE A 114 -21.16 1.64 0.41
CA PHE A 114 -19.75 1.28 0.58
C PHE A 114 -19.39 -0.04 -0.11
N ARG A 115 -18.78 0.08 -1.29
CA ARG A 115 -18.35 -1.02 -2.17
C ARG A 115 -16.83 -1.12 -2.25
N PRO A 116 -16.10 -1.20 -1.12
CA PRO A 116 -14.65 -1.28 -1.16
C PRO A 116 -14.24 -2.60 -1.81
N VAL A 117 -13.27 -2.49 -2.71
CA VAL A 117 -12.58 -3.62 -3.29
C VAL A 117 -11.16 -3.58 -2.75
N PHE A 118 -10.69 -4.69 -2.19
CA PHE A 118 -9.40 -4.77 -1.51
C PHE A 118 -8.51 -5.84 -2.14
N ASN A 119 -7.22 -5.53 -2.25
CA ASN A 119 -6.16 -6.50 -2.41
C ASN A 119 -5.51 -6.81 -1.04
N LEU A 120 -4.89 -7.99 -0.92
CA LEU A 120 -4.02 -8.34 0.20
C LEU A 120 -2.90 -7.30 0.42
N ALA A 121 -2.37 -6.73 -0.67
CA ALA A 121 -1.39 -5.66 -0.63
C ALA A 121 -1.88 -4.41 0.12
N ASP A 122 -3.09 -3.95 -0.20
CA ASP A 122 -3.70 -2.78 0.44
C ASP A 122 -4.04 -3.05 1.90
N SER A 123 -4.40 -4.30 2.22
CA SER A 123 -4.62 -4.75 3.60
C SER A 123 -3.32 -4.72 4.40
N ALA A 124 -2.20 -5.20 3.83
CA ALA A 124 -0.89 -5.17 4.48
C ALA A 124 -0.40 -3.73 4.75
N ILE A 125 -0.57 -2.82 3.77
CA ILE A 125 -0.23 -1.40 3.93
C ILE A 125 -1.10 -0.77 5.01
N THR A 126 -2.42 -1.00 4.97
CA THR A 126 -3.37 -0.44 5.94
C THR A 126 -3.06 -0.90 7.37
N CYS A 127 -2.90 -2.21 7.57
CA CYS A 127 -2.52 -2.78 8.87
C CYS A 127 -1.20 -2.21 9.37
N SER A 128 -0.19 -2.08 8.50
CA SER A 128 1.09 -1.48 8.88
C SER A 128 0.95 -0.03 9.30
N VAL A 129 0.24 0.79 8.52
CA VAL A 129 0.04 2.22 8.83
C VAL A 129 -0.68 2.36 10.16
N ILE A 130 -1.70 1.54 10.43
CA ILE A 130 -2.39 1.52 11.73
C ILE A 130 -1.42 1.16 12.87
N LEU A 131 -0.64 0.09 12.72
CA LEU A 131 0.33 -0.32 13.74
C LEU A 131 1.38 0.76 14.00
N LEU A 132 1.87 1.39 12.93
CA LEU A 132 2.86 2.45 12.99
C LEU A 132 2.30 3.71 13.64
N LEU A 133 1.05 4.07 13.33
CA LEU A 133 0.33 5.17 13.95
C LEU A 133 -0.14 4.86 15.37
N LEU A 134 -0.27 3.63 15.84
CA LEU A 134 -0.70 3.37 17.23
C LEU A 134 0.50 3.14 18.16
N PHE A 135 1.47 2.33 17.74
CA PHE A 135 2.54 1.84 18.60
C PHE A 135 3.90 2.47 18.33
N TYR A 136 4.11 3.03 17.13
CA TYR A 136 5.42 3.54 16.69
C TYR A 136 5.39 5.03 16.28
N ARG A 137 4.44 5.82 16.80
CA ARG A 137 4.33 7.26 16.48
C ARG A 137 5.64 8.03 16.72
N LYS A 138 6.36 7.71 17.79
CA LYS A 138 7.62 8.39 18.14
C LYS A 138 8.73 8.08 17.15
N ASP A 139 8.87 6.80 16.79
CA ASP A 139 9.83 6.34 15.78
C ASP A 139 9.52 6.95 14.39
N LEU A 140 8.23 7.14 14.06
CA LEU A 140 7.78 7.86 12.87
C LEU A 140 8.13 9.36 12.94
N SER A 141 7.88 10.02 14.06
CA SER A 141 8.23 11.44 14.26
C SER A 141 9.73 11.67 14.08
N ASP A 142 10.57 10.81 14.64
CA ASP A 142 12.04 10.88 14.48
C ASP A 142 12.49 10.65 13.02
N LEU A 143 11.69 9.95 12.20
CA LEU A 143 11.93 9.78 10.77
C LEU A 143 11.55 11.03 9.97
N LEU A 144 10.44 11.67 10.32
CA LEU A 144 9.89 12.84 9.61
C LEU A 144 10.61 14.14 10.00
N GLU A 145 11.18 14.20 11.21
CA GLU A 145 12.03 15.28 11.68
C GLU A 145 13.50 14.84 11.71
N PRO A 146 14.21 14.83 10.57
CA PRO A 146 15.64 14.64 10.61
C PRO A 146 16.21 15.78 11.45
N LYS A 147 16.80 15.46 12.62
CA LYS A 147 17.42 16.45 13.52
C LYS A 147 18.34 17.37 12.72
N SER A 148 17.84 18.54 12.37
CA SER A 148 18.66 19.70 12.03
C SER A 148 19.47 20.00 13.28
N THR A 149 20.75 19.66 13.22
CA THR A 149 21.83 20.37 13.91
C THR A 149 21.56 20.70 15.39
N LYS A 150 21.72 19.74 16.28
CA LYS A 150 22.29 20.05 17.61
C LYS A 150 23.80 20.01 17.48
N SER A 151 24.38 21.04 16.85
CA SER A 151 25.80 21.35 17.03
C SER A 151 25.99 21.83 18.45
N THR A 152 26.72 21.03 19.22
CA THR A 152 27.59 21.39 20.35
C THR A 152 27.49 22.82 20.86
N SER A 153 26.81 23.00 22.00
CA SER A 153 27.14 24.05 22.98
C SER A 153 27.05 23.47 24.39
N LYS A 154 28.05 22.65 24.72
CA LYS A 154 28.55 22.34 26.06
C LYS A 154 30.07 22.32 25.87
N GLU A 155 30.95 22.99 26.59
CA GLU A 155 30.96 23.75 27.84
C GLU A 155 32.25 24.60 27.78
N THR A 156 32.30 25.74 28.46
CA THR A 156 33.56 26.17 29.08
C THR A 156 33.20 26.77 30.44
N PRO A 157 33.48 26.06 31.55
CA PRO A 157 33.57 26.70 32.84
C PRO A 157 34.92 27.41 32.90
N ALA A 158 34.91 28.73 33.04
CA ALA A 158 36.11 29.51 33.34
C ALA A 158 35.98 30.04 34.77
N GLU A 159 36.59 29.33 35.71
CA GLU A 159 37.13 29.86 36.97
C GLU A 159 38.58 29.36 37.03
N PRO A 160 39.52 30.18 37.52
CA PRO A 160 39.59 30.54 38.93
C PRO A 160 39.61 32.04 39.25
#